data_AF-A0ABD3XU69-F1
#
_entry.id   AF-A0ABD3XU69-F1
#
_cell.length_a   1.000
_cell.length_b   1.000
_cell.length_c   1.000
_cell.angle_alpha   90.00
_cell.angle_beta   90.00
_cell.angle_gamma   90.00
#
_symmetry.space_group_name_H-M   'P 1'
#
loop_
_entity.id
_entity.type
_entity.pdbx_description
1 polymer ?
#
loop_
_entity_poly.entity_id
_entity_poly.type
_entity_poly.pdbx_seq_one_letter_code
_entity_poly.pdbx_strand_id
1 'polypeptide(L)'
;MLKLTMRHGRPLLSNDQIMLLFPDPLGNNVGTLDQFDISLLYILIRNVRTVPEPITGWNKDSCDQPRDTSLGASVERIRSYRNRISGHSADGRISRQGFEDYWNKFEAVIHDIEAVLGEHACSQELKKQRRQVISIYEAC
;
A
#
# COMPACT_ATOMS: atom_id res chain seq x y z
N MET A 1 12.73 -15.34 -9.09
CA MET A 1 12.40 -14.29 -10.07
C MET A 1 10.98 -13.79 -9.79
N LEU A 2 10.81 -12.50 -9.48
CA LEU A 2 9.50 -11.85 -9.38
C LEU A 2 8.84 -11.88 -10.77
N LYS A 3 7.61 -12.38 -10.90
CA LYS A 3 6.86 -12.37 -12.17
C LYS A 3 6.27 -10.97 -12.42
N LEU A 4 7.13 -9.99 -12.73
CA LEU A 4 6.73 -8.59 -12.90
C LEU A 4 6.43 -8.20 -14.37
N THR A 5 6.52 -9.14 -15.30
CA THR A 5 6.60 -8.80 -16.73
C THR A 5 5.25 -8.52 -17.40
N MET A 6 4.22 -9.33 -17.19
CA MET A 6 2.93 -9.17 -17.88
C MET A 6 1.74 -9.66 -17.03
N ARG A 7 0.61 -8.95 -17.09
CA ARG A 7 -0.68 -9.43 -16.56
C ARG A 7 -1.81 -9.08 -17.53
N HIS A 8 -2.60 -10.08 -17.95
CA HIS A 8 -3.69 -9.94 -18.93
C HIS A 8 -3.28 -9.24 -20.26
N GLY A 9 -2.06 -9.53 -20.74
CA GLY A 9 -1.55 -8.96 -21.99
C GLY A 9 -1.08 -7.50 -21.89
N ARG A 10 -1.08 -6.91 -20.69
CA ARG A 10 -0.52 -5.56 -20.45
C ARG A 10 0.74 -5.65 -19.57
N PRO A 11 1.74 -4.77 -19.81
CA PRO A 11 2.85 -4.58 -18.90
C PRO A 11 2.32 -4.22 -17.50
N LEU A 12 2.86 -4.88 -16.49
CA LEU A 12 2.47 -4.60 -15.11
C LEU A 12 3.11 -3.30 -14.59
N LEU A 13 4.27 -2.94 -15.14
CA LEU A 13 5.09 -1.78 -14.78
C LEU A 13 5.22 -0.86 -15.99
N SER A 14 5.29 0.46 -15.75
CA SER A 14 5.72 1.42 -16.77
C SER A 14 7.23 1.33 -17.01
N ASN A 15 7.72 1.94 -18.09
CA ASN A 15 9.17 2.02 -18.36
C ASN A 15 9.92 2.71 -17.22
N ASP A 16 9.36 3.78 -16.67
CA ASP A 16 9.97 4.50 -15.54
C ASP A 16 10.06 3.60 -14.30
N GLN A 17 9.01 2.82 -14.00
CA GLN A 17 9.00 1.87 -12.90
C GLN A 17 10.00 0.71 -13.13
N ILE A 18 10.19 0.28 -14.37
CA ILE A 18 11.22 -0.71 -14.72
C ILE A 18 12.62 -0.14 -14.47
N MET A 19 12.88 1.11 -14.89
CA MET A 19 14.17 1.77 -14.66
C MET A 19 14.46 1.99 -13.18
N LEU A 20 13.44 2.25 -12.35
CA LEU A 20 13.60 2.35 -10.91
C LEU A 20 13.97 1.01 -10.25
N LEU A 21 13.44 -0.10 -10.75
CA LEU A 21 13.64 -1.44 -10.17
C LEU A 21 14.90 -2.16 -10.67
N PHE A 22 15.22 -1.97 -11.95
CA PHE A 22 16.31 -2.66 -12.61
C PHE A 22 17.27 -1.58 -13.11
N PRO A 23 18.40 -1.36 -12.41
CA PRO A 23 19.37 -0.39 -12.87
C PRO A 23 19.90 -0.76 -14.26
N ASP A 24 20.44 0.22 -14.95
CA ASP A 24 21.19 -0.05 -16.18
C ASP A 24 22.33 -1.06 -15.91
N PRO A 25 22.91 -1.69 -16.95
CA PRO A 25 24.00 -2.67 -16.76
C PRO A 25 25.23 -2.14 -16.01
N LEU A 26 25.33 -0.82 -15.81
CA LEU A 26 26.41 -0.13 -15.11
C LEU A 26 26.05 0.19 -13.64
N GLY A 27 24.82 -0.04 -13.21
CA GLY A 27 24.38 0.17 -11.83
C GLY A 27 24.03 1.61 -11.48
N ASN A 28 23.94 2.53 -12.45
CA ASN A 28 23.95 3.97 -12.18
C ASN A 28 22.60 4.56 -11.75
N ASN A 29 21.50 3.83 -11.92
CA ASN A 29 20.14 4.31 -11.65
C ASN A 29 19.35 3.31 -10.82
N VAL A 30 19.78 3.09 -9.56
CA VAL A 30 18.96 2.33 -8.60
C VAL A 30 18.03 3.31 -7.92
N GLY A 31 16.72 3.12 -8.10
CA GLY A 31 15.74 3.94 -7.42
C GLY A 31 15.79 3.72 -5.91
N THR A 32 15.65 4.78 -5.14
CA THR A 32 15.52 4.71 -3.68
C THR A 32 14.06 4.49 -3.29
N LEU A 33 13.79 3.91 -2.10
CA LEU A 33 12.43 3.52 -1.69
C LEU A 33 11.46 4.72 -1.66
N ASP A 34 11.96 5.92 -1.40
CA ASP A 34 11.21 7.19 -1.44
C ASP A 34 10.75 7.60 -2.84
N GLN A 35 11.34 7.04 -3.90
CA GLN A 35 10.92 7.27 -5.28
C GLN A 35 9.81 6.32 -5.72
N PHE A 36 9.45 5.33 -4.90
CA PHE A 36 8.49 4.31 -5.29
C PHE A 36 7.08 4.82 -5.00
N ASP A 37 6.28 4.97 -6.04
CA ASP A 37 4.87 5.28 -5.89
C ASP A 37 4.11 4.12 -5.20
N ILE A 38 2.95 4.42 -4.59
CA ILE A 38 2.14 3.42 -3.85
C ILE A 38 1.73 2.24 -4.74
N SER A 39 1.49 2.47 -6.03
CA SER A 39 1.14 1.42 -7.00
C SER A 39 2.32 0.47 -7.23
N LEU A 40 3.53 1.02 -7.38
CA LEU A 40 4.75 0.25 -7.53
C LEU A 40 5.02 -0.61 -6.29
N LEU A 41 4.97 -0.01 -5.10
CA LEU A 41 5.13 -0.74 -3.84
C LEU A 41 4.13 -1.88 -3.71
N TYR A 42 2.85 -1.62 -4.02
CA TYR A 42 1.81 -2.63 -4.02
C TYR A 42 2.12 -3.79 -5.00
N ILE A 43 2.57 -3.48 -6.22
CA ILE A 43 2.95 -4.48 -7.22
C ILE A 43 4.10 -5.34 -6.71
N LEU A 44 5.12 -4.76 -6.09
CA LEU A 44 6.26 -5.51 -5.58
C LEU A 44 5.84 -6.46 -4.48
N ILE A 45 5.17 -5.93 -3.44
CA ILE A 45 4.79 -6.68 -2.25
C ILE A 45 3.95 -7.91 -2.62
N ARG A 46 2.89 -7.75 -3.43
CA ARG A 46 2.01 -8.88 -3.79
C ARG A 46 2.69 -9.96 -4.65
N ASN A 47 3.80 -9.63 -5.30
CA ASN A 47 4.52 -10.54 -6.19
C ASN A 47 5.69 -11.26 -5.47
N VAL A 48 5.93 -10.95 -4.20
CA VAL A 48 6.85 -11.73 -3.36
C VAL A 48 6.19 -13.07 -3.02
N ARG A 49 6.93 -14.18 -3.16
CA ARG A 49 6.41 -15.56 -2.99
C ARG A 49 5.78 -15.83 -1.61
N THR A 50 6.16 -15.06 -0.60
CA THR A 50 5.69 -15.23 0.78
C THR A 50 4.34 -14.57 1.05
N VAL A 51 3.84 -13.74 0.14
CA VAL A 51 2.53 -13.10 0.30
C VAL A 51 1.46 -14.00 -0.33
N PRO A 52 0.55 -14.58 0.47
CA PRO A 52 -0.52 -15.44 -0.05
C PRO A 52 -1.52 -14.61 -0.85
N GLU A 53 -2.17 -15.24 -1.84
CA GLU A 53 -3.29 -14.61 -2.54
C GLU A 53 -4.50 -14.50 -1.59
N PRO A 54 -5.16 -13.33 -1.50
CA PRO A 54 -6.40 -13.18 -0.74
C PRO A 54 -7.50 -14.10 -1.27
N ILE A 55 -8.47 -14.47 -0.41
CA ILE A 55 -9.60 -15.34 -0.77
C ILE A 55 -10.40 -14.80 -1.97
N THR A 56 -10.56 -13.48 -2.05
CA THR A 56 -11.27 -12.82 -3.16
C THR A 56 -10.40 -12.67 -4.42
N GLY A 57 -9.10 -12.96 -4.32
CA GLY A 57 -8.12 -12.70 -5.35
C GLY A 57 -7.70 -11.22 -5.43
N TRP A 58 -6.64 -10.98 -6.19
CA TRP A 58 -6.07 -9.64 -6.36
C TRP A 58 -6.95 -8.70 -7.21
N ASN A 59 -6.93 -7.40 -6.90
CA ASN A 59 -7.69 -6.33 -7.55
C ASN A 59 -9.22 -6.44 -7.39
N LYS A 60 -9.69 -7.22 -6.42
CA LYS A 60 -11.09 -7.20 -6.00
C LYS A 60 -11.28 -6.26 -4.82
N ASP A 61 -12.49 -5.79 -4.61
CA ASP A 61 -12.77 -4.99 -3.42
C ASP A 61 -12.81 -5.94 -2.21
N SER A 62 -11.73 -5.93 -1.42
CA SER A 62 -11.56 -6.79 -0.24
C SER A 62 -12.14 -6.16 1.03
N CYS A 63 -12.67 -4.93 0.95
CA CYS A 63 -13.32 -4.27 2.08
C CYS A 63 -14.51 -5.06 2.63
N ASP A 64 -15.14 -5.89 1.80
CA ASP A 64 -16.36 -6.62 2.14
C ASP A 64 -16.08 -8.02 2.72
N GLN A 65 -14.81 -8.39 2.90
CA GLN A 65 -14.40 -9.67 3.49
C GLN A 65 -13.51 -9.45 4.73
N PRO A 66 -14.09 -9.02 5.86
CA PRO A 66 -13.34 -8.79 7.10
C PRO A 66 -12.76 -10.08 7.73
N ARG A 67 -13.18 -11.26 7.27
CA ARG A 67 -12.74 -12.55 7.82
C ARG A 67 -11.37 -13.02 7.31
N ASP A 68 -10.91 -12.49 6.18
CA ASP A 68 -9.61 -12.86 5.61
C ASP A 68 -8.50 -12.04 6.28
N THR A 69 -7.80 -12.60 7.26
CA THR A 69 -6.71 -11.94 7.98
C THR A 69 -5.33 -12.21 7.37
N SER A 70 -5.27 -12.77 6.16
CA SER A 70 -4.00 -13.05 5.49
C SER A 70 -3.23 -11.77 5.14
N LEU A 71 -1.90 -11.88 5.06
CA LEU A 71 -1.04 -10.78 4.64
C LEU A 71 -1.45 -10.22 3.27
N GLY A 72 -1.86 -11.09 2.33
CA GLY A 72 -2.37 -10.68 1.03
C GLY A 72 -3.64 -9.85 1.11
N ALA A 73 -4.59 -10.25 1.97
CA ALA A 73 -5.81 -9.50 2.19
C ALA A 73 -5.54 -8.11 2.80
N SER A 74 -4.62 -8.03 3.75
CA SER A 74 -4.16 -6.76 4.31
C SER A 74 -3.54 -5.84 3.25
N VAL A 75 -2.69 -6.37 2.38
CA VAL A 75 -2.12 -5.63 1.24
C VAL A 75 -3.21 -5.15 0.27
N GLU A 76 -4.22 -5.97 -0.01
CA GLU A 76 -5.37 -5.55 -0.83
C GLU A 76 -6.21 -4.43 -0.21
N ARG A 77 -6.40 -4.46 1.12
CA ARG A 77 -7.14 -3.39 1.83
C ARG A 77 -6.45 -2.05 1.69
N ILE A 78 -5.12 -1.99 1.84
CA ILE A 78 -4.33 -0.77 1.63
C ILE A 78 -4.58 -0.20 0.23
N ARG A 79 -4.50 -1.06 -0.80
CA ARG A 79 -4.80 -0.66 -2.18
C ARG A 79 -6.24 -0.14 -2.32
N SER A 80 -7.22 -0.85 -1.78
CA SER A 80 -8.64 -0.46 -1.90
C SER A 80 -8.91 0.90 -1.24
N TYR A 81 -8.40 1.12 -0.02
CA TYR A 81 -8.54 2.41 0.68
C TYR A 81 -7.92 3.56 -0.11
N ARG A 82 -6.69 3.38 -0.62
CA ARG A 82 -6.06 4.41 -1.47
C ARG A 82 -6.88 4.69 -2.72
N ASN A 83 -7.34 3.64 -3.42
CA ASN A 83 -8.12 3.80 -4.62
C ASN A 83 -9.46 4.50 -4.36
N ARG A 84 -10.11 4.20 -3.23
CA ARG A 84 -11.32 4.91 -2.80
C ARG A 84 -11.00 6.38 -2.57
N ILE A 85 -9.96 6.73 -1.80
CA ILE A 85 -9.56 8.13 -1.56
C ILE A 85 -9.32 8.88 -2.89
N SER A 86 -8.51 8.32 -3.80
CA SER A 86 -8.26 8.92 -5.12
C SER A 86 -9.50 9.00 -6.02
N GLY A 87 -10.49 8.11 -5.81
CA GLY A 87 -11.75 8.12 -6.55
C GLY A 87 -12.77 9.13 -6.03
N HIS A 88 -12.64 9.58 -4.77
CA HIS A 88 -13.55 10.57 -4.17
C HIS A 88 -13.19 12.01 -4.55
N SER A 89 -11.93 12.28 -4.89
CA SER A 89 -11.48 13.61 -5.31
C SER A 89 -10.22 13.54 -6.17
N ALA A 90 -10.14 14.41 -7.18
CA ALA A 90 -9.01 14.49 -8.08
C ALA A 90 -7.70 14.90 -7.38
N ASP A 91 -7.80 15.61 -6.26
CA ASP A 91 -6.68 16.04 -5.42
C ASP A 91 -6.52 15.21 -4.13
N GLY A 92 -7.29 14.12 -3.98
CA GLY A 92 -7.21 13.23 -2.82
C GLY A 92 -7.72 13.83 -1.50
N ARG A 93 -8.37 14.99 -1.54
CA ARG A 93 -9.06 15.56 -0.38
C ARG A 93 -10.20 14.67 0.11
N ILE A 94 -10.27 14.53 1.42
CA ILE A 94 -11.34 13.83 2.15
C ILE A 94 -11.81 14.71 3.30
N SER A 95 -13.04 14.49 3.78
CA SER A 95 -13.54 15.16 4.97
C SER A 95 -12.74 14.71 6.21
N ARG A 96 -12.78 15.51 7.30
CA ARG A 96 -12.19 15.10 8.58
C ARG A 96 -12.71 13.73 9.04
N GLN A 97 -14.02 13.52 8.96
CA GLN A 97 -14.62 12.23 9.29
C GLN A 97 -14.06 11.11 8.39
N GLY A 98 -13.96 11.36 7.09
CA GLY A 98 -13.37 10.41 6.15
C GLY A 98 -11.90 10.10 6.48
N PHE A 99 -11.13 11.12 6.85
CA PHE A 99 -9.74 10.95 7.30
C PHE A 99 -9.67 10.04 8.54
N GLU A 100 -10.43 10.33 9.58
CA GLU A 100 -10.45 9.49 10.80
C GLU A 100 -10.88 8.05 10.49
N ASP A 101 -11.91 7.88 9.66
CA ASP A 101 -12.41 6.56 9.27
C ASP A 101 -11.36 5.76 8.49
N TYR A 102 -10.70 6.37 7.50
CA TYR A 102 -9.64 5.71 6.74
C TYR A 102 -8.40 5.47 7.62
N TRP A 103 -8.05 6.41 8.49
CA TRP A 103 -6.91 6.26 9.38
C TRP A 103 -7.06 5.05 10.30
N ASN A 104 -8.20 4.91 10.97
CA ASN A 104 -8.48 3.77 11.83
C ASN A 104 -8.43 2.44 11.06
N LYS A 105 -8.92 2.43 9.82
CA LYS A 105 -8.83 1.26 8.93
C LYS A 105 -7.38 0.94 8.54
N PHE A 106 -6.57 1.94 8.21
CA PHE A 106 -5.15 1.74 7.92
C PHE A 106 -4.39 1.23 9.14
N GLU A 107 -4.63 1.79 10.31
CA GLU A 107 -3.99 1.36 11.57
C GLU A 107 -4.31 -0.10 11.90
N ALA A 108 -5.57 -0.52 11.73
CA ALA A 108 -5.97 -1.92 11.91
C ALA A 108 -5.25 -2.85 10.92
N VAL A 109 -5.18 -2.49 9.64
CA VAL A 109 -4.50 -3.30 8.62
C VAL A 109 -3.00 -3.41 8.89
N ILE A 110 -2.35 -2.34 9.35
CA ILE A 110 -0.93 -2.38 9.70
C ILE A 110 -0.71 -3.26 10.92
N HIS A 111 -1.59 -3.21 11.91
CA HIS A 111 -1.54 -4.12 13.05
C HIS A 111 -1.68 -5.59 12.63
N ASP A 112 -2.56 -5.91 11.66
CA ASP A 112 -2.66 -7.27 11.11
C ASP A 112 -1.36 -7.72 10.45
N ILE A 113 -0.71 -6.83 9.67
CA ILE A 113 0.58 -7.13 9.02
C ILE A 113 1.67 -7.35 10.08
N GLU A 114 1.76 -6.46 11.05
CA GLU A 114 2.68 -6.53 12.18
C GLU A 114 2.54 -7.82 12.98
N ALA A 115 1.31 -8.23 13.27
CA ALA A 115 1.04 -9.49 13.96
C ALA A 115 1.51 -10.72 13.17
N VAL A 116 1.45 -10.67 11.83
CA VAL A 116 1.97 -11.75 10.96
C VAL A 116 3.49 -11.74 10.91
N LEU A 117 4.12 -10.57 10.90
CA LEU A 117 5.58 -10.42 10.79
C LEU A 117 6.30 -10.55 12.14
N GLY A 118 5.60 -10.40 13.27
CA GLY A 118 6.20 -10.34 14.59
C GLY A 118 6.93 -9.01 14.87
N GLU A 119 6.55 -7.94 14.18
CA GLU A 119 7.12 -6.60 14.31
C GLU A 119 6.06 -5.63 14.84
N HIS A 120 6.44 -4.58 15.58
CA HIS A 120 5.49 -3.59 16.13
C HIS A 120 5.92 -2.12 15.93
N ALA A 121 7.00 -1.88 15.18
CA ALA A 121 7.58 -0.55 15.07
C ALA A 121 6.76 0.38 14.15
N CYS A 122 6.11 -0.17 13.12
CA CYS A 122 5.40 0.60 12.10
C CYS A 122 4.11 1.23 12.65
N SER A 123 3.32 0.50 13.42
CA SER A 123 2.10 1.02 14.05
C SER A 123 2.40 2.11 15.08
N GLN A 124 3.52 2.01 15.81
CA GLN A 124 3.95 3.07 16.73
C GLN A 124 4.33 4.35 15.99
N GLU A 125 5.01 4.22 14.86
CA GLU A 125 5.37 5.37 14.02
C GLU A 125 4.14 6.02 13.39
N LEU A 126 3.19 5.22 12.89
CA LEU A 126 1.91 5.74 12.41
C LEU A 126 1.15 6.50 13.51
N LYS A 127 1.13 6.00 14.74
CA LYS A 127 0.52 6.72 15.88
C LYS A 127 1.19 8.06 16.13
N LYS A 128 2.52 8.17 15.97
CA LYS A 128 3.23 9.46 16.09
C LYS A 128 2.83 10.41 14.95
N GLN A 129 2.82 9.93 13.72
CA GLN A 129 2.42 10.73 12.55
C GLN A 129 0.98 11.23 12.69
N ARG A 130 0.05 10.39 13.17
CA ARG A 130 -1.34 10.78 13.44
C ARG A 130 -1.40 11.97 14.39
N ARG A 131 -0.70 11.90 15.52
CA ARG A 131 -0.67 12.98 16.51
C ARG A 131 -0.11 14.27 15.91
N GLN A 132 0.94 14.17 15.09
CA GLN A 132 1.52 15.32 14.41
C GLN A 132 0.52 15.97 13.45
N VAL A 133 -0.16 15.18 12.61
CA VAL A 133 -1.18 15.66 11.67
C VAL A 133 -2.34 16.33 12.43
N ILE A 134 -2.88 15.69 13.46
CA ILE A 134 -3.96 16.26 14.29
C ILE A 134 -3.52 17.59 14.90
N SER A 135 -2.30 17.66 15.45
CA SER A 135 -1.79 18.90 16.07
C SER A 135 -1.68 20.05 15.07
N ILE A 136 -1.33 19.78 13.81
CA ILE A 136 -1.28 20.80 12.75
C ILE A 136 -2.69 21.32 12.45
N TYR A 137 -3.67 20.43 12.37
CA TYR A 137 -5.07 20.79 12.12
C TYR A 137 -5.69 21.57 13.28
N GLU A 138 -5.36 21.27 14.53
CA GLU A 138 -5.90 21.95 15.72
C GLU A 138 -5.23 23.31 15.98
N ALA A 139 -4.03 23.54 15.44
CA ALA A 139 -3.31 24.81 15.53
C ALA A 139 -3.70 25.85 14.46
N CYS A 140 -4.56 25.47 13.50
CA CYS A 140 -5.09 26.32 12.44
C CYS A 140 -6.53 26.75 12.74
#